data_AF-A0A8T0E6R9-F1
#
_entry.id   AF-A0A8T0E6R9-F1
#
_cell.length_a   1.000
_cell.length_b   1.000
_cell.length_c   1.000
_cell.angle_alpha   90.00
_cell.angle_beta   90.00
_cell.angle_gamma   90.00
#
_symmetry.space_group_name_H-M   'P 1'
#
loop_
_entity.id
_entity.type
_entity.pdbx_description
1 polymer ?
#
loop_
_entity_poly.entity_id
_entity_poly.type
_entity_poly.pdbx_seq_one_letter_code
_entity_poly.pdbx_strand_id
1 'polypeptide(L)'
;MKLNLDYLLDKLWEYLALIRVYTKKRGEPPDFDGGLILRRGATVEHVCHAIHRSIVNVFKYALVWGTSTKYSPQRVGLQHVVHHEDVIQIIKK
;
A
#
# COMPACT_ATOMS: atom_id res chain seq x y z
N MET A 1 28.02 -12.67 23.02
CA MET A 1 27.61 -11.25 23.18
C MET A 1 26.39 -11.03 22.30
N LYS A 2 25.19 -10.79 22.85
CA LYS A 2 24.02 -10.38 22.05
C LYS A 2 24.06 -8.86 21.94
N LEU A 3 24.55 -8.34 20.81
CA LEU A 3 24.85 -6.92 20.59
C LEU A 3 23.61 -6.03 20.36
N ASN A 4 22.43 -6.40 20.88
CA ASN A 4 21.16 -5.67 20.71
C ASN A 4 20.83 -5.26 19.26
N LEU A 5 21.34 -6.00 18.27
CA LEU A 5 21.12 -5.69 16.85
C LEU A 5 19.65 -5.80 16.47
N ASP A 6 18.90 -6.71 17.11
CA ASP A 6 17.45 -6.84 16.93
C ASP A 6 16.71 -5.57 17.35
N TYR A 7 17.08 -5.00 18.50
CA TYR A 7 16.50 -3.74 18.98
C TYR A 7 16.82 -2.55 18.05
N LEU A 8 18.04 -2.50 17.52
CA LEU A 8 18.43 -1.48 16.55
C LEU A 8 17.59 -1.61 15.27
N LEU A 9 17.39 -2.84 14.78
CA LEU A 9 16.56 -3.11 13.61
C LEU A 9 15.11 -2.68 13.84
N ASP A 10 14.53 -3.03 14.99
CA ASP A 10 13.17 -2.65 15.35
C ASP A 10 12.99 -1.13 15.40
N LYS A 11 13.94 -0.42 16.04
CA LYS A 11 13.92 1.04 16.09
C LYS A 11 14.09 1.68 14.71
N LEU A 12 14.96 1.13 13.87
CA LEU A 12 15.15 1.61 12.51
C LEU A 12 13.86 1.47 11.69
N TRP A 13 13.16 0.34 11.82
CA TRP A 13 11.86 0.14 11.17
C TRP A 13 10.80 1.12 11.65
N GLU A 14 10.72 1.35 12.97
CA GLU A 14 9.81 2.30 13.60
C GLU A 14 10.04 3.73 13.07
N TYR A 15 11.30 4.18 13.05
CA TYR A 15 11.67 5.54 12.61
C TYR A 15 11.55 5.77 11.10
N LEU A 16 11.78 4.74 10.28
CA LEU A 16 11.56 4.86 8.83
C LEU A 16 10.08 5.01 8.48
N ALA A 17 9.18 4.67 9.39
CA ALA A 17 7.72 4.80 9.25
C ALA A 17 7.21 4.22 7.91
N LEU A 18 7.73 3.04 7.55
CA LEU A 18 7.36 2.37 6.32
C LEU A 18 6.00 1.68 6.46
N ILE A 19 5.25 1.67 5.35
CA ILE A 19 4.01 0.94 5.20
C ILE A 19 4.14 -0.06 4.06
N ARG A 20 3.49 -1.21 4.22
CA ARG A 20 3.43 -2.24 3.19
C ARG A 20 2.02 -2.24 2.63
N VAL A 21 1.89 -2.16 1.31
CA VAL A 21 0.61 -2.15 0.61
C VAL A 21 0.62 -3.29 -0.40
N TYR A 22 -0.44 -4.10 -0.38
CA TYR A 22 -0.56 -5.26 -1.24
C TYR A 22 -1.39 -4.94 -2.47
N THR A 23 -0.98 -5.48 -3.62
CA THR A 23 -1.73 -5.32 -4.85
C THR A 23 -2.58 -6.54 -5.11
N LYS A 24 -3.79 -6.31 -5.61
CA LYS A 24 -4.71 -7.35 -6.00
C LYS A 24 -5.12 -7.15 -7.46
N LYS A 25 -4.97 -8.20 -8.27
CA LYS A 25 -5.49 -8.22 -9.64
C LYS A 25 -6.97 -8.62 -9.65
N ARG A 26 -7.70 -8.19 -10.68
CA ARG A 26 -9.11 -8.56 -10.83
C ARG A 26 -9.20 -10.06 -11.14
N GLY A 27 -10.02 -10.78 -10.38
CA GLY A 27 -10.20 -12.22 -10.54
C GLY A 27 -9.16 -13.09 -9.83
N GLU A 28 -8.08 -12.50 -9.33
CA GLU A 28 -7.03 -13.19 -8.58
C GLU A 28 -7.06 -12.81 -7.09
N PRO A 29 -6.56 -13.69 -6.20
CA PRO A 29 -6.32 -13.33 -4.81
C PRO A 29 -5.25 -12.23 -4.69
N PRO A 30 -5.19 -11.52 -3.56
CA PRO A 30 -4.10 -10.58 -3.28
C PRO A 30 -2.75 -11.30 -3.28
N ASP A 31 -1.73 -10.63 -3.82
CA ASP A 31 -0.34 -11.08 -3.71
C ASP A 31 0.27 -10.51 -2.42
N PHE A 32 0.65 -11.41 -1.50
CA PHE A 32 1.24 -11.05 -0.21
C PHE A 32 2.78 -11.16 -0.19
N ASP A 33 3.39 -11.72 -1.25
CA ASP A 33 4.85 -11.80 -1.37
C ASP A 33 5.41 -10.50 -1.99
N GLY A 34 4.72 -9.96 -3.00
CA GLY A 34 5.12 -8.75 -3.75
C GLY A 34 4.68 -7.41 -3.15
N GLY A 35 4.64 -7.27 -1.82
CA GLY A 35 4.14 -6.05 -1.17
C GLY A 35 4.93 -4.78 -1.52
N LEU A 36 4.24 -3.70 -1.88
CA LEU A 36 4.84 -2.40 -2.15
C LEU A 36 5.22 -1.70 -0.84
N ILE A 37 6.49 -1.32 -0.70
CA ILE A 37 6.96 -0.57 0.46
C ILE A 37 6.90 0.92 0.15
N LEU A 38 6.10 1.66 0.92
CA LEU A 38 5.93 3.11 0.82
C LEU A 38 6.19 3.75 2.18
N ARG A 39 6.33 5.08 2.24
CA ARG A 39 6.36 5.81 3.51
C ARG A 39 4.94 6.10 4.00
N ARG A 40 4.75 6.16 5.32
CA ARG A 40 3.48 6.58 5.94
C ARG A 40 3.04 7.93 5.39
N GLY A 41 1.74 8.07 5.13
CA GLY A 41 1.17 9.25 4.46
C GLY A 41 1.15 9.14 2.93
N ALA A 42 1.60 8.02 2.36
CA ALA A 42 1.41 7.76 0.94
C ALA A 42 -0.06 7.69 0.56
N THR A 43 -0.36 7.99 -0.70
CA THR A 43 -1.70 8.02 -1.26
C THR A 43 -1.83 6.95 -2.34
N VAL A 44 -3.06 6.70 -2.80
CA VAL A 44 -3.31 5.80 -3.94
C VAL A 44 -2.56 6.24 -5.20
N GLU A 45 -2.35 7.54 -5.39
CA GLU A 45 -1.50 8.06 -6.47
C GLU A 45 -0.04 7.59 -6.35
N HIS A 46 0.55 7.67 -5.16
CA HIS A 46 1.88 7.15 -4.89
C HIS A 46 1.97 5.64 -5.15
N VAL A 47 0.93 4.88 -4.77
CA VAL A 47 0.83 3.44 -5.07
C VAL A 47 0.82 3.20 -6.59
N CYS A 48 0.05 3.99 -7.35
CA CYS A 48 0.02 3.87 -8.80
C CYS A 48 1.39 4.13 -9.43
N HIS A 49 2.10 5.16 -8.97
CA HIS A 49 3.45 5.47 -9.44
C HIS A 49 4.48 4.39 -9.10
N ALA A 50 4.37 3.77 -7.93
CA ALA A 50 5.24 2.67 -7.51
C ALA A 50 5.08 1.42 -8.39
N ILE A 51 3.87 1.16 -8.91
CA ILE A 51 3.63 0.07 -9.86
C ILE A 51 4.14 0.49 -11.25
N HIS A 52 3.63 1.60 -11.80
CA HIS A 52 4.09 2.15 -13.06
C HIS A 52 3.54 3.57 -13.28
N ARG A 53 4.40 4.50 -13.73
CA ARG A 53 4.06 5.92 -13.93
C ARG A 53 2.83 6.21 -14.80
N SER A 54 2.49 5.33 -15.75
CA SER A 54 1.35 5.55 -16.66
C SER A 54 0.00 5.14 -16.08
N ILE A 55 -0.03 4.43 -14.95
CA ILE A 55 -1.28 3.90 -14.37
C ILE A 55 -2.20 5.03 -13.94
N VAL A 56 -1.64 6.14 -13.43
CA VAL A 56 -2.41 7.33 -13.02
C VAL A 56 -3.26 7.87 -14.17
N ASN A 57 -2.76 7.86 -15.41
CA ASN A 57 -3.48 8.38 -16.58
C ASN A 57 -4.73 7.55 -16.93
N VAL A 58 -4.65 6.23 -16.69
CA VAL A 58 -5.75 5.29 -16.97
C VAL A 58 -6.58 4.99 -15.73
N PHE A 59 -6.31 5.63 -14.58
CA PHE A 59 -7.01 5.38 -13.33
C PHE A 59 -8.48 5.82 -13.39
N LYS A 60 -9.39 4.96 -12.95
CA LYS A 60 -10.82 5.27 -12.77
C LYS A 60 -11.19 5.36 -11.29
N TYR A 61 -10.78 4.37 -10.51
CA TYR A 61 -10.91 4.30 -9.05
C TYR A 61 -10.07 3.14 -8.51
N ALA A 62 -9.86 3.11 -7.20
CA ALA A 62 -9.32 1.94 -6.52
C ALA A 62 -10.37 1.34 -5.58
N LEU A 63 -10.30 0.03 -5.37
CA LEU A 63 -10.96 -0.67 -4.27
C LEU A 63 -9.89 -0.97 -3.22
N VAL A 64 -10.17 -0.59 -1.98
CA VAL A 64 -9.26 -0.82 -0.86
C VAL A 64 -9.95 -1.71 0.18
N TRP A 65 -9.21 -2.68 0.68
CA TRP A 65 -9.54 -3.48 1.84
C TRP A 65 -8.48 -3.21 2.91
N GLY A 66 -8.89 -2.84 4.11
CA GLY A 66 -7.96 -2.59 5.20
C GLY A 66 -8.46 -1.53 6.15
N THR A 67 -7.53 -1.00 6.96
CA THR A 67 -7.85 -0.08 8.05
C THR A 67 -7.97 1.37 7.61
N SER A 68 -7.52 1.71 6.39
CA SER A 68 -7.68 3.07 5.86
C SER A 68 -9.12 3.39 5.43
N THR A 69 -9.97 2.38 5.26
CA THR A 69 -11.36 2.55 4.85
C THR A 69 -12.32 2.11 5.95
N LYS A 70 -13.50 2.72 6.01
CA LYS A 70 -14.54 2.35 7.00
C LYS A 70 -15.24 1.05 6.62
N TYR A 71 -15.31 0.76 5.32
CA TYR A 71 -15.94 -0.43 4.77
C TYR A 71 -14.95 -1.17 3.86
N SER A 72 -15.09 -2.48 3.75
CA SER A 72 -14.23 -3.34 2.93
C SER A 72 -15.06 -4.20 1.95
N PRO A 73 -14.87 -4.06 0.63
CA PRO A 73 -14.09 -3.02 -0.05
C PRO A 73 -14.80 -1.66 -0.08
N GLN A 74 -14.03 -0.59 -0.02
CA GLN A 74 -14.51 0.76 -0.30
C GLN A 74 -13.86 1.32 -1.57
N ARG A 75 -14.67 2.02 -2.37
CA ARG A 75 -14.20 2.74 -3.55
C ARG A 75 -13.55 4.05 -3.14
N VAL A 76 -12.32 4.28 -3.58
CA VAL A 76 -11.52 5.46 -3.25
C VAL A 76 -10.90 6.12 -4.49
N GLY A 77 -10.53 7.39 -4.34
CA GLY A 77 -9.81 8.17 -5.36
C GLY A 77 -8.30 8.20 -5.14
N LEU A 78 -7.60 8.98 -5.96
CA LEU A 78 -6.14 9.11 -5.93
C LEU A 78 -5.59 9.73 -4.63
N GLN A 79 -6.35 10.65 -4.03
CA GLN A 79 -5.95 11.38 -2.81
C GLN A 79 -6.13 10.57 -1.52
N HIS A 80 -6.72 9.38 -1.59
CA HIS A 80 -6.94 8.54 -0.41
C HIS A 80 -5.60 8.09 0.18
N VAL A 81 -5.42 8.29 1.48
CA VAL A 81 -4.22 7.89 2.21
C VAL A 81 -4.30 6.41 2.55
N VAL A 82 -3.22 5.68 2.25
CA VAL A 82 -3.16 4.23 2.46
C VAL A 82 -2.46 3.91 3.77
N HIS A 83 -2.89 2.84 4.42
CA HIS A 83 -2.36 2.36 5.70
C HIS A 83 -1.51 1.10 5.53
N HIS A 84 -0.82 0.71 6.60
CA HIS A 84 -0.05 -0.53 6.63
C HIS A 84 -0.98 -1.73 6.44
N GLU A 85 -0.55 -2.68 5.60
CA GLU A 85 -1.25 -3.92 5.23
C GLU A 85 -2.52 -3.73 4.41
N ASP A 86 -2.79 -2.52 3.89
CA ASP A 86 -3.91 -2.32 2.98
C ASP A 86 -3.72 -3.12 1.69
N VAL A 87 -4.82 -3.72 1.22
CA VAL A 87 -4.89 -4.37 -0.09
C VAL A 87 -5.59 -3.44 -1.07
N ILE A 88 -4.99 -3.24 -2.25
CA ILE A 88 -5.48 -2.30 -3.26
C ILE A 88 -5.66 -2.99 -4.60
N GLN A 89 -6.84 -2.79 -5.20
CA GLN A 89 -7.13 -3.18 -6.57
C GLN A 89 -7.42 -1.93 -7.41
N ILE A 90 -6.58 -1.68 -8.41
CA ILE A 90 -6.72 -0.54 -9.31
C ILE A 90 -7.67 -0.89 -10.46
N ILE A 91 -8.67 -0.05 -10.69
CA ILE A 91 -9.60 -0.17 -11.81
C ILE A 91 -9.26 0.92 -12.84
N LYS A 92 -9.02 0.47 -14.07
CA LYS A 92 -8.71 1.33 -15.22
C LYS A 92 -10.00 1.85 -15.86
N LYS A 93 -9.91 2.96 -16.60
CA LYS A 93 -11.02 3.59 -17.33
C LYS A 93 -11.66 2.63 -18.32
#